data_AF-B4R9D9-F1
#
_entry.id   AF-B4R9D9-F1
#
_cell.length_a   1.000
_cell.length_b   1.000
_cell.length_c   1.000
_cell.angle_alpha   90.00
_cell.angle_beta   90.00
_cell.angle_gamma   90.00
#
_symmetry.space_group_name_H-M   'P 1'
#
loop_
_entity.id
_entity.type
_entity.pdbx_description
1 polymer ?
#
loop_
_entity_poly.entity_id
_entity_poly.type
_entity_poly.pdbx_seq_one_letter_code
_entity_poly.pdbx_strand_id
1 'polypeptide(L)'
;MRHRRHGRDLPDRRRRRSLGAGSVGAPTHETVARTALGLPAATHVVQWGGHDVYKVGGKVFAICGDEAVSFKVTEIGFVALTEGGPARQAPYLAKGQWVSVNLADVDEADLADWIATSHGLIAAKLTRAVRAELGLT
;
A
#
# COMPACT_ATOMS: atom_id res chain seq x y z
N MET A 1 60.23 -19.00 -18.71
CA MET A 1 59.25 -18.22 -19.50
C MET A 1 58.28 -17.53 -18.56
N ARG A 2 58.30 -16.19 -18.54
CA ARG A 2 57.38 -15.30 -17.81
C ARG A 2 56.06 -15.29 -18.62
N HIS A 3 54.86 -15.36 -18.05
CA HIS A 3 54.24 -14.32 -17.24
C HIS A 3 53.04 -14.86 -16.46
N ARG A 4 53.03 -14.57 -15.15
CA ARG A 4 51.82 -14.49 -14.31
C ARG A 4 50.90 -13.39 -14.85
N ARG A 5 49.60 -13.65 -14.91
CA ARG A 5 48.59 -12.59 -14.83
C ARG A 5 47.77 -12.80 -13.57
N HIS A 6 48.00 -11.89 -12.63
CA HIS A 6 47.19 -11.65 -11.45
C HIS A 6 45.79 -11.19 -11.87
N GLY A 7 44.77 -12.00 -11.59
CA GLY A 7 43.41 -11.51 -11.32
C GLY A 7 43.29 -11.32 -9.81
N ARG A 8 43.16 -10.07 -9.37
CA ARG A 8 43.03 -9.71 -7.95
C ARG A 8 41.66 -10.14 -7.45
N ASP A 9 41.64 -10.97 -6.40
CA ASP A 9 40.49 -11.14 -5.53
C ASP A 9 40.04 -9.76 -5.03
N LEU A 10 38.85 -9.34 -5.48
CA LEU A 10 38.16 -8.21 -4.90
C LEU A 10 37.39 -8.73 -3.69
N PRO A 11 37.67 -8.25 -2.47
CA PRO A 11 36.92 -8.69 -1.30
C PRO A 11 35.46 -8.26 -1.44
N ASP A 12 34.57 -9.21 -1.15
CA ASP A 12 33.13 -9.06 -1.02
C ASP A 12 32.80 -7.83 -0.15
N ARG A 13 32.45 -6.73 -0.84
CA ARG A 13 31.94 -5.52 -0.23
C ARG A 13 30.43 -5.65 -0.15
N ARG A 14 29.92 -6.26 0.93
CA ARG A 14 28.71 -5.81 1.66
C ARG A 14 28.38 -6.68 2.88
N ARG A 15 29.36 -6.97 3.72
CA ARG A 15 29.11 -7.06 5.17
C ARG A 15 29.10 -5.66 5.78
N ARG A 16 27.94 -5.00 5.73
CA ARG A 16 27.54 -3.95 6.66
C ARG A 16 26.02 -3.93 6.74
N ARG A 17 25.45 -4.84 7.54
CA ARG A 17 24.16 -4.59 8.19
C ARG A 17 24.48 -4.28 9.65
N SER A 18 24.65 -2.98 9.87
CA SER A 18 24.70 -2.35 11.18
C SER A 18 23.32 -2.47 11.86
N LEU A 19 23.38 -2.65 13.17
CA LEU A 19 22.29 -2.66 14.14
C LEU A 19 21.34 -1.45 14.00
N GLY A 20 20.03 -1.68 14.18
CA GLY A 20 19.06 -0.66 14.57
C GLY A 20 17.93 -0.33 13.58
N ALA A 21 16.94 -1.22 13.45
CA ALA A 21 15.53 -0.91 13.17
C ALA A 21 14.73 -2.18 13.51
N GLY A 22 13.62 -2.07 14.23
CA GLY A 22 12.76 -3.21 14.54
C GLY A 22 12.41 -3.98 13.27
N SER A 23 12.26 -5.30 13.35
CA SER A 23 11.88 -6.08 12.17
C SER A 23 10.51 -5.64 11.67
N VAL A 24 10.48 -4.74 10.69
CA VAL A 24 9.28 -4.49 9.90
C VAL A 24 9.17 -5.69 8.97
N GLY A 25 8.33 -6.65 9.34
CA GLY A 25 7.97 -7.74 8.45
C GLY A 25 7.09 -7.20 7.31
N ALA A 26 6.94 -7.98 6.24
CA ALA A 26 5.95 -7.69 5.22
C ALA A 26 4.56 -7.52 5.88
N PRO A 27 3.77 -6.51 5.50
CA PRO A 27 2.45 -6.30 6.07
C PRO A 27 1.54 -7.51 5.85
N THR A 28 0.58 -7.69 6.76
CA THR A 28 -0.42 -8.74 6.71
C THR A 28 -1.83 -8.16 6.56
N HIS A 29 -2.84 -9.02 6.38
CA HIS A 29 -4.25 -8.59 6.42
C HIS A 29 -4.61 -7.88 7.73
N GLU A 30 -4.07 -8.34 8.86
CA GLU A 30 -4.25 -7.70 10.16
C GLU A 30 -3.65 -6.28 10.18
N THR A 31 -2.50 -6.10 9.50
CA THR A 31 -1.86 -4.78 9.35
C THR A 31 -2.74 -3.83 8.53
N VAL A 32 -3.34 -4.33 7.44
CA VAL A 32 -4.32 -3.57 6.65
C VAL A 32 -5.54 -3.21 7.49
N ALA A 33 -6.09 -4.17 8.23
CA ALA A 33 -7.26 -3.96 9.08
C ALA A 33 -7.00 -2.90 10.16
N ARG A 34 -5.89 -3.04 10.91
CA ARG A 34 -5.48 -2.07 11.94
C ARG A 34 -5.32 -0.67 11.37
N THR A 35 -4.64 -0.55 10.22
CA THR A 35 -4.41 0.73 9.56
C THR A 35 -5.73 1.35 9.11
N ALA A 36 -6.54 0.62 8.35
CA ALA A 36 -7.77 1.13 7.75
C ALA A 36 -8.83 1.49 8.81
N LEU A 37 -9.00 0.65 9.83
CA LEU A 37 -9.97 0.89 10.91
C LEU A 37 -9.51 1.97 11.90
N GLY A 38 -8.22 2.32 11.91
CA GLY A 38 -7.71 3.46 12.67
C GLY A 38 -8.06 4.82 12.07
N LEU A 39 -8.60 4.86 10.85
CA LEU A 39 -8.92 6.11 10.14
C LEU A 39 -10.33 6.63 10.50
N PRO A 40 -10.55 7.96 10.53
CA PRO A 40 -11.84 8.54 10.91
C PRO A 40 -13.00 8.05 10.05
N ALA A 41 -14.12 7.69 10.71
CA ALA A 41 -15.33 7.21 10.05
C ALA A 41 -15.12 6.01 9.09
N ALA A 42 -14.07 5.21 9.31
CA ALA A 42 -13.85 3.98 8.59
C ALA A 42 -14.79 2.88 9.08
N THR A 43 -15.34 2.11 8.15
CA THR A 43 -16.13 0.92 8.41
C THR A 43 -15.60 -0.24 7.59
N HIS A 44 -15.89 -1.47 8.03
CA HIS A 44 -15.44 -2.70 7.41
C HIS A 44 -16.61 -3.62 7.12
N VAL A 45 -16.53 -4.35 6.00
CA VAL A 45 -17.46 -5.39 5.63
C VAL A 45 -16.74 -6.44 4.78
N VAL A 46 -17.06 -7.71 4.98
CA VAL A 46 -16.56 -8.80 4.12
C VAL A 46 -17.50 -8.95 2.92
N GLN A 47 -16.97 -8.85 1.70
CA GLN A 47 -17.75 -8.93 0.44
C GLN A 47 -17.00 -9.75 -0.62
N TRP A 48 -17.67 -9.97 -1.76
CA TRP A 48 -17.07 -10.50 -3.00
C TRP A 48 -16.20 -11.75 -2.84
N GLY A 49 -16.67 -12.74 -2.08
CA GLY A 49 -15.96 -14.01 -1.91
C GLY A 49 -14.93 -14.03 -0.77
N GLY A 50 -15.09 -13.16 0.24
CA GLY A 50 -14.25 -13.18 1.44
C GLY A 50 -13.24 -12.03 1.52
N HIS A 51 -13.35 -11.04 0.64
CA HIS A 51 -12.49 -9.87 0.65
C HIS A 51 -12.93 -8.88 1.74
N ASP A 52 -11.96 -8.35 2.49
CA ASP A 52 -12.16 -7.30 3.45
C ASP A 52 -12.28 -5.95 2.73
N VAL A 53 -13.44 -5.31 2.83
CA VAL A 53 -13.74 -4.05 2.15
C VAL A 53 -13.88 -2.93 3.18
N TYR A 54 -12.99 -1.94 3.07
CA TYR A 54 -12.97 -0.78 3.97
C TYR A 54 -13.59 0.43 3.28
N LYS A 55 -14.46 1.12 4.03
CA LYS A 55 -15.30 2.20 3.52
C LYS A 55 -15.24 3.43 4.41
N VAL A 56 -15.37 4.62 3.83
CA VAL A 56 -15.58 5.90 4.55
C VAL A 56 -16.85 6.53 4.02
N GLY A 57 -17.79 6.86 4.92
CA GLY A 57 -19.12 7.36 4.54
C GLY A 57 -19.83 6.48 3.50
N GLY A 58 -19.69 5.15 3.63
CA GLY A 58 -20.26 4.15 2.71
C GLY A 58 -19.54 3.99 1.37
N LYS A 59 -18.48 4.75 1.08
CA LYS A 59 -17.67 4.61 -0.15
C LYS A 59 -16.38 3.83 0.11
N VAL A 60 -16.06 2.88 -0.76
CA VAL A 60 -14.84 2.05 -0.65
C VAL A 60 -13.59 2.90 -0.82
N PHE A 61 -12.58 2.66 0.02
CA PHE A 61 -11.23 3.22 -0.13
C PHE A 61 -10.12 2.16 -0.16
N ALA A 62 -10.32 1.00 0.48
CA ALA A 62 -9.39 -0.12 0.39
C ALA A 62 -10.14 -1.46 0.30
N ILE A 63 -9.56 -2.42 -0.40
CA ILE A 63 -10.04 -3.80 -0.52
C ILE A 63 -8.84 -4.72 -0.31
N CYS A 64 -8.88 -5.56 0.72
CA CYS A 64 -7.86 -6.58 0.98
C CYS A 64 -8.42 -7.95 0.63
N GLY A 65 -7.63 -8.77 -0.04
CA GLY A 65 -8.01 -10.14 -0.39
C GLY A 65 -6.82 -10.91 -0.93
N ASP A 66 -6.85 -12.22 -0.79
CA ASP A 66 -5.73 -13.12 -1.10
C ASP A 66 -4.42 -12.64 -0.44
N GLU A 67 -3.49 -12.11 -1.20
CA GLU A 67 -2.20 -11.58 -0.74
C GLU A 67 -2.00 -10.11 -1.11
N ALA A 68 -3.07 -9.43 -1.56
CA ALA A 68 -3.00 -8.11 -2.14
C ALA A 68 -4.01 -7.14 -1.53
N VAL A 69 -3.68 -5.86 -1.66
CA VAL A 69 -4.56 -4.77 -1.28
C VAL A 69 -4.71 -3.82 -2.45
N SER A 70 -5.97 -3.48 -2.75
CA SER A 70 -6.34 -2.51 -3.76
C SER A 70 -6.81 -1.21 -3.11
N PHE A 71 -6.29 -0.08 -3.56
CA PHE A 71 -6.63 1.23 -3.01
C PHE A 71 -6.59 2.32 -4.09
N LYS A 72 -7.33 3.39 -3.85
CA LYS A 72 -7.36 4.56 -4.72
C LYS A 72 -6.12 5.43 -4.53
N VAL A 73 -5.58 5.94 -5.64
CA VAL A 73 -4.47 6.90 -5.67
C VAL A 73 -4.82 8.14 -6.51
N THR A 74 -3.94 9.14 -6.48
CA THR A 74 -3.97 10.29 -7.40
C THR A 74 -3.47 9.87 -8.79
N GLU A 75 -3.60 10.73 -9.79
CA GLU A 75 -3.04 10.48 -11.12
C GLU A 75 -1.52 10.34 -11.10
N ILE A 76 -0.82 11.25 -10.39
CA ILE A 76 0.63 11.18 -10.20
C ILE A 76 1.02 9.90 -9.44
N GLY A 77 0.27 9.56 -8.39
CA GLY A 77 0.52 8.34 -7.60
C GLY A 77 0.29 7.07 -8.43
N PHE A 78 -0.67 7.07 -9.34
CA PHE A 78 -0.90 5.96 -10.26
C PHE A 78 0.34 5.72 -11.12
N VAL A 79 0.83 6.76 -11.81
CA VAL A 79 2.05 6.68 -12.63
C VAL A 79 3.23 6.19 -11.78
N ALA A 80 3.49 6.82 -10.64
CA ALA A 80 4.62 6.49 -9.77
C ALA A 80 4.59 5.03 -9.27
N LEU A 81 3.42 4.49 -8.98
CA LEU A 81 3.29 3.13 -8.44
C LEU A 81 3.21 2.05 -9.52
N THR A 82 2.77 2.38 -10.74
CA THR A 82 2.66 1.40 -11.83
C THR A 82 3.83 1.43 -12.82
N GLU A 83 4.53 2.56 -12.96
CA GLU A 83 5.68 2.70 -13.85
C GLU A 83 6.98 2.47 -13.08
N GLY A 84 7.35 1.20 -12.91
CA GLY A 84 8.56 0.79 -12.17
C GLY A 84 8.37 0.75 -10.64
N GLY A 85 7.16 1.00 -10.16
CA GLY A 85 6.76 0.79 -8.76
C GLY A 85 6.23 -0.62 -8.49
N PRO A 86 5.85 -0.91 -7.23
CA PRO A 86 5.42 -2.25 -6.80
C PRO A 86 3.96 -2.58 -7.16
N ALA A 87 3.23 -1.63 -7.74
CA ALA A 87 1.80 -1.77 -7.98
C ALA A 87 1.47 -2.07 -9.44
N ARG A 88 0.29 -2.65 -9.63
CA ARG A 88 -0.37 -2.78 -10.94
C ARG A 88 -1.74 -2.13 -10.88
N GLN A 89 -2.35 -1.87 -12.04
CA GLN A 89 -3.74 -1.45 -12.08
C GLN A 89 -4.63 -2.49 -11.37
N ALA A 90 -5.52 -2.03 -10.48
CA ALA A 90 -6.40 -2.93 -9.73
C ALA A 90 -7.35 -3.68 -10.68
N PRO A 91 -7.42 -5.02 -10.60
CA PRO A 91 -8.39 -5.81 -11.36
C PRO A 91 -9.81 -5.31 -11.12
N TYR A 92 -10.63 -5.26 -12.16
CA TYR A 92 -12.05 -4.87 -12.10
C TYR A 92 -12.35 -3.43 -11.64
N LEU A 93 -11.32 -2.65 -11.28
CA LEU A 93 -11.37 -1.23 -10.91
C LEU A 93 -10.56 -0.37 -11.89
N ALA A 94 -10.55 -0.76 -13.17
CA ALA A 94 -9.71 -0.15 -14.20
C ALA A 94 -9.97 1.36 -14.39
N LYS A 95 -11.14 1.85 -14.00
CA LYS A 95 -11.49 3.28 -14.10
C LYS A 95 -11.24 3.98 -12.76
N GLY A 96 -10.50 5.09 -12.83
CA GLY A 96 -10.39 6.04 -11.71
C GLY A 96 -9.24 5.78 -10.74
N GLN A 97 -8.05 5.50 -11.25
CA GLN A 97 -6.78 5.48 -10.49
C GLN A 97 -6.84 4.56 -9.27
N TRP A 98 -7.13 3.28 -9.50
CA TRP A 98 -7.01 2.24 -8.49
C TRP A 98 -5.83 1.34 -8.82
N VAL A 99 -5.00 1.09 -7.81
CA VAL A 99 -3.84 0.23 -7.91
C VAL A 99 -3.97 -0.92 -6.93
N SER A 100 -3.24 -2.01 -7.20
CA SER A 100 -3.13 -3.17 -6.32
C SER A 100 -1.65 -3.49 -6.11
N VAL A 101 -1.27 -3.68 -4.86
CA VAL A 101 0.07 -4.14 -4.46
C VAL A 101 -0.05 -5.50 -3.81
N ASN A 102 0.95 -6.37 -4.01
CA ASN A 102 1.11 -7.56 -3.17
C ASN A 102 1.71 -7.11 -1.84
N LEU A 103 1.17 -7.60 -0.73
CA LEU A 103 1.64 -7.28 0.61
C LEU A 103 3.09 -7.74 0.84
N ALA A 104 3.54 -8.79 0.16
CA ALA A 104 4.91 -9.28 0.24
C ALA A 104 5.95 -8.35 -0.41
N ASP A 105 5.52 -7.45 -1.30
CA ASP A 105 6.41 -6.61 -2.13
C ASP A 105 6.57 -5.18 -1.59
N VAL A 106 5.97 -4.87 -0.43
CA VAL A 106 5.91 -3.50 0.12
C VAL A 106 6.18 -3.49 1.61
N ASP A 107 6.66 -2.36 2.13
CA ASP A 107 6.87 -2.17 3.56
C ASP A 107 5.58 -1.64 4.23
N GLU A 108 5.39 -1.96 5.52
CA GLU A 108 4.21 -1.56 6.28
C GLU A 108 3.99 -0.03 6.32
N ALA A 109 5.07 0.75 6.40
CA ALA A 109 4.98 2.21 6.47
C ALA A 109 4.40 2.81 5.18
N ASP A 110 4.93 2.40 4.02
CA ASP A 110 4.44 2.85 2.72
C ASP A 110 2.98 2.44 2.52
N LEU A 111 2.63 1.20 2.90
CA LEU A 111 1.27 0.72 2.84
C LEU A 111 0.31 1.56 3.69
N ALA A 112 0.72 1.92 4.91
CA ALA A 112 -0.08 2.74 5.81
C ALA A 112 -0.35 4.13 5.21
N ASP A 113 0.69 4.78 4.66
CA ASP A 113 0.59 6.09 4.01
C ASP A 113 -0.32 6.05 2.78
N TRP A 114 -0.24 4.99 1.98
CA TRP A 114 -1.11 4.82 0.81
C TRP A 114 -2.57 4.59 1.19
N ILE A 115 -2.86 3.77 2.20
CA ILE A 115 -4.22 3.54 2.70
C ILE A 115 -4.82 4.84 3.25
N ALA A 116 -4.04 5.59 4.05
CA ALA A 116 -4.47 6.89 4.59
C ALA A 116 -4.74 7.92 3.47
N THR A 117 -3.86 7.99 2.48
CA THR A 117 -4.06 8.83 1.29
C THR A 117 -5.35 8.44 0.55
N SER A 118 -5.57 7.14 0.38
CA SER A 118 -6.77 6.63 -0.29
C SER A 118 -8.06 7.01 0.44
N HIS A 119 -8.06 6.85 1.77
CA HIS A 119 -9.16 7.30 2.63
C HIS A 119 -9.46 8.77 2.43
N GLY A 120 -8.44 9.65 2.50
CA GLY A 120 -8.61 11.09 2.29
C GLY A 120 -9.20 11.43 0.92
N LEU A 121 -8.71 10.77 -0.15
CA LEU A 121 -9.23 10.95 -1.52
C LEU A 121 -10.70 10.54 -1.66
N ILE A 122 -11.13 9.50 -0.95
CA ILE A 122 -12.53 9.04 -1.00
C ILE A 122 -13.41 9.89 -0.08
N ALA A 123 -12.93 10.26 1.10
CA ALA A 123 -13.61 11.18 2.01
C ALA A 123 -13.89 12.53 1.33
N ALA A 124 -12.93 13.08 0.57
CA ALA A 124 -13.09 14.32 -0.19
C ALA A 124 -14.20 14.26 -1.25
N LYS A 125 -14.62 13.06 -1.68
CA LYS A 125 -15.73 12.86 -2.62
C LYS A 125 -17.10 12.81 -1.93
N LEU A 126 -17.15 12.83 -0.61
CA LEU A 126 -18.39 12.92 0.15
C LEU A 126 -18.92 14.36 0.10
N THR A 127 -20.24 14.51 0.19
CA THR A 127 -20.86 15.84 0.28
C THR A 127 -20.39 16.54 1.55
N ARG A 128 -20.42 17.88 1.56
CA ARG A 128 -20.07 18.66 2.77
C ARG A 128 -20.91 18.27 3.98
N ALA A 129 -22.20 17.98 3.78
CA ALA A 129 -23.11 17.54 4.84
C ALA A 129 -22.68 16.19 5.44
N VAL A 130 -22.39 15.19 4.59
CA VAL A 130 -21.94 13.87 5.06
C VAL A 130 -20.58 13.97 5.77
N ARG A 131 -19.65 14.79 5.25
CA ARG A 131 -18.37 15.02 5.94
C ARG A 131 -18.56 15.64 7.32
N ALA A 132 -19.43 16.66 7.45
CA ALA A 132 -19.72 17.29 8.72
C ALA A 132 -20.35 16.32 9.73
N GLU A 133 -21.32 15.51 9.29
CA GLU A 133 -21.95 14.47 10.13
C GLU A 133 -20.95 13.45 10.66
N LEU A 134 -19.96 13.08 9.84
CA LEU A 134 -18.93 12.10 10.15
C LEU A 134 -17.68 12.70 10.83
N GLY A 135 -17.65 14.01 11.10
CA GLY A 135 -16.48 14.68 11.69
C GLY A 135 -15.25 14.75 10.79
N LEU A 136 -15.45 14.72 9.47
CA LEU A 136 -14.39 14.80 8.46
C LEU A 136 -14.22 16.27 8.01
N THR A 137 -12.99 16.79 8.05
CA THR A 137 -12.65 18.16 7.61
C THR A 137 -12.65 18.34 6.09
#